data_AF-A0A1C6KWT1-F1
#
_entry.id   AF-A0A1C6KWT1-F1
#
_cell.length_a   1.000
_cell.length_b   1.000
_cell.length_c   1.000
_cell.angle_alpha   90.00
_cell.angle_beta   90.00
_cell.angle_gamma   90.00
#
_symmetry.space_group_name_H-M   'P 1'
#
loop_
_entity.id
_entity.type
_entity.pdbx_description
1 polymer ?
#
loop_
_entity_poly.entity_id
_entity_poly.type
_entity_poly.pdbx_seq_one_letter_code
_entity_poly.pdbx_strand_id
1 'polypeptide(L)'
;MATIKRDGRITEIEVGCKKCRIVGYQSNGRKAIKRNVFKQGYITFELEDGTEVKQYMLIAPWNTYLFYKLIKAIKAEGFNIFNECDAFDENEIIGKEVVIELENEVKDSGEYINVTNIYNVEEGEIIIAYDNKLKEKKYSEMEKNKEMSMEYIRSKANEVIPQQEITSEEDLMNF
;
A
#
# COMPACT_ATOMS: atom_id res chain seq x y z
N MET A 1 4.41 -5.80 10.76
CA MET A 1 2.97 -5.68 10.53
C MET A 1 2.65 -4.24 10.21
N ALA A 2 1.97 -4.01 9.09
CA ALA A 2 1.32 -2.74 8.80
C ALA A 2 0.09 -2.58 9.69
N THR A 3 -0.17 -1.37 10.19
CA THR A 3 -1.47 -1.04 10.79
C THR A 3 -2.37 -0.50 9.69
N ILE A 4 -3.51 -1.14 9.47
CA ILE A 4 -4.47 -0.78 8.42
C ILE A 4 -5.70 -0.20 9.10
N LYS A 5 -6.10 1.01 8.71
CA LYS A 5 -7.27 1.68 9.26
C LYS A 5 -8.12 2.32 8.16
N ARG A 6 -9.44 2.31 8.34
CA ARG A 6 -10.38 3.14 7.59
C ARG A 6 -11.31 3.80 8.59
N ASP A 7 -11.55 5.10 8.44
CA ASP A 7 -12.37 5.90 9.36
C ASP A 7 -11.96 5.73 10.84
N GLY A 8 -10.65 5.65 11.08
CA GLY A 8 -10.05 5.46 12.40
C GLY A 8 -10.16 4.04 12.98
N ARG A 9 -10.83 3.10 12.31
CA ARG A 9 -11.03 1.71 12.76
C ARG A 9 -10.10 0.75 12.05
N ILE A 10 -9.61 -0.25 12.77
CA ILE A 10 -8.81 -1.34 12.18
C ILE A 10 -9.70 -2.11 11.20
N THR A 11 -9.22 -2.32 9.99
CA THR A 11 -9.95 -3.05 8.93
C THR A 11 -9.05 -4.08 8.26
N GLU A 12 -9.68 -5.12 7.72
CA GLU A 12 -9.02 -6.00 6.76
C GLU A 12 -8.88 -5.30 5.41
N ILE A 13 -7.91 -5.75 4.63
CA ILE A 13 -7.69 -5.30 3.27
C ILE A 13 -7.24 -6.48 2.40
N GLU A 14 -7.70 -6.52 1.16
CA GLU A 14 -7.19 -7.47 0.16
C GLU A 14 -5.72 -7.18 -0.15
N VAL A 15 -4.90 -8.22 -0.19
CA VAL A 15 -3.49 -8.16 -0.61
C VAL A 15 -3.34 -7.80 -2.09
N GLY A 16 -2.13 -7.41 -2.49
CA GLY A 16 -1.76 -7.03 -3.85
C GLY A 16 -1.31 -5.57 -3.98
N CYS A 17 -1.08 -5.15 -5.21
CA CYS A 17 -0.64 -3.80 -5.54
C CYS A 17 -1.78 -2.78 -5.43
N LYS A 18 -1.53 -1.66 -4.76
CA LYS A 18 -2.51 -0.58 -4.57
C LYS A 18 -1.87 0.79 -4.76
N LYS A 19 -2.52 1.64 -5.56
CA LYS A 19 -2.15 3.04 -5.74
C LYS A 19 -2.49 3.83 -4.47
N CYS A 20 -1.59 4.72 -4.09
CA CYS A 20 -1.70 5.47 -2.85
C CYS A 20 -0.89 6.76 -2.88
N ARG A 21 -1.17 7.62 -1.90
CA ARG A 21 -0.42 8.84 -1.64
C ARG A 21 0.22 8.76 -0.25
N ILE A 22 1.42 9.32 -0.11
CA ILE A 22 2.09 9.41 1.18
C ILE A 22 1.50 10.60 1.95
N VAL A 23 0.88 10.36 3.10
CA VAL A 23 0.18 11.40 3.88
C VAL A 23 0.87 11.74 5.19
N GLY A 24 1.81 10.90 5.64
CA GLY A 24 2.54 11.20 6.87
C GLY A 24 3.79 10.36 7.07
N TYR A 25 4.71 10.91 7.85
CA TYR A 25 5.83 10.20 8.44
C TYR A 25 5.91 10.55 9.93
N GLN A 26 6.14 9.56 10.77
CA GLN A 26 6.35 9.73 12.20
C GLN A 26 7.71 9.18 12.59
N SER A 27 8.64 10.07 12.94
CA SER A 27 9.95 9.68 13.48
C SER A 27 9.79 8.88 14.78
N ASN A 28 10.59 7.81 14.90
CA ASN A 28 10.63 6.92 16.06
C ASN A 28 12.07 6.75 16.59
N GLY A 29 12.86 7.81 16.49
CA GLY A 29 14.24 7.86 17.00
C GLY A 29 15.24 7.09 16.15
N ARG A 30 16.18 6.41 16.82
CA ARG A 30 17.32 5.75 16.19
C ARG A 30 17.36 4.26 16.54
N LYS A 31 17.84 3.45 15.60
CA LYS A 31 18.08 2.01 15.78
C LYS A 31 19.53 1.68 15.49
N ALA A 32 20.19 1.04 16.45
CA ALA A 32 21.52 0.47 16.26
C ALA A 32 21.40 -0.89 15.56
N ILE A 33 22.17 -1.08 14.48
CA ILE A 33 22.27 -2.35 13.75
C ILE A 33 23.74 -2.62 13.48
N LYS A 34 24.26 -3.70 14.07
CA LYS A 34 25.69 -4.04 14.05
C LYS A 34 26.53 -2.84 14.55
N ARG A 35 27.33 -2.22 13.67
CA ARG A 35 28.20 -1.08 13.98
C ARG A 35 27.64 0.28 13.51
N ASN A 36 26.42 0.31 12.98
CA ASN A 36 25.80 1.50 12.41
C ASN A 36 24.56 1.92 13.22
N VAL A 37 24.19 3.19 13.11
CA VAL A 37 22.99 3.77 13.73
C VAL A 37 22.16 4.43 12.64
N PHE A 38 20.89 4.08 12.56
CA PHE A 38 19.97 4.54 11.52
C PHE A 38 18.78 5.28 12.14
N LYS A 39 18.22 6.25 11.41
CA LYS A 39 16.90 6.81 11.74
C LYS A 39 15.81 5.74 11.46
N GLN A 40 14.72 5.79 12.20
CA GLN A 40 13.57 4.91 11.99
C GLN A 40 12.28 5.68 12.23
N GLY A 41 11.19 5.19 11.65
CA GLY A 41 9.88 5.80 11.83
C GLY A 41 8.77 4.96 11.22
N TYR A 42 7.61 5.56 11.09
CA TYR A 42 6.45 4.98 10.44
C TYR A 42 5.98 5.88 9.33
N ILE A 43 5.91 5.34 8.11
CA ILE A 43 5.29 6.00 6.97
C ILE A 43 3.80 5.64 6.92
N THR A 44 2.96 6.58 6.51
CA THR A 44 1.52 6.39 6.34
C THR A 44 1.16 6.66 4.88
N PHE A 45 0.58 5.64 4.24
CA PHE A 45 0.01 5.72 2.91
C PHE A 45 -1.51 5.82 3.01
N GLU A 46 -2.12 6.67 2.21
CA GLU A 46 -3.57 6.75 2.02
C GLU A 46 -3.91 6.17 0.65
N LEU A 47 -4.73 5.13 0.64
CA LEU A 47 -5.24 4.51 -0.58
C LEU A 47 -6.35 5.37 -1.18
N GLU A 48 -6.67 5.13 -2.46
CA GLU A 48 -7.74 5.86 -3.18
C GLU A 48 -9.11 5.80 -2.48
N ASP A 49 -9.34 4.73 -1.72
CA ASP A 49 -10.57 4.44 -1.01
C ASP A 49 -10.58 4.96 0.44
N GLY A 50 -9.63 5.84 0.79
CA GLY A 50 -9.47 6.46 2.10
C GLY A 50 -8.85 5.56 3.17
N THR A 51 -8.45 4.33 2.83
CA THR A 51 -7.79 3.44 3.80
C THR A 51 -6.35 3.92 4.07
N GLU A 52 -5.99 4.03 5.34
CA GLU A 52 -4.64 4.33 5.79
C GLU A 52 -3.84 3.05 6.06
N VAL A 53 -2.66 2.94 5.46
CA VAL A 53 -1.68 1.89 5.71
C VAL A 53 -0.45 2.50 6.37
N LYS A 54 -0.25 2.19 7.65
CA LYS A 54 0.92 2.64 8.43
C LYS A 54 1.94 1.54 8.57
N GLN A 55 3.16 1.77 8.07
CA GLN A 55 4.22 0.77 8.01
C GLN A 55 5.51 1.28 8.65
N TYR A 56 6.17 0.40 9.42
CA TYR A 56 7.51 0.69 9.95
C TYR A 56 8.53 0.79 8.82
N MET A 57 9.42 1.79 8.91
CA MET A 57 10.50 2.02 7.97
C MET A 57 11.81 2.33 8.69
N LEU A 58 12.86 1.61 8.33
CA LEU A 58 14.24 1.94 8.69
C LEU A 58 14.86 2.77 7.57
N ILE A 59 15.43 3.94 7.89
CA ILE A 59 16.12 4.79 6.94
C ILE A 59 17.54 4.23 6.75
N ALA A 60 17.68 3.30 5.80
CA ALA A 60 18.92 2.61 5.54
C ALA A 60 19.14 2.41 4.03
N PRO A 61 20.41 2.36 3.55
CA PRO A 61 20.73 2.43 2.13
C PRO A 61 20.61 1.09 1.39
N TRP A 62 20.03 0.07 2.02
CA TRP A 62 20.00 -1.28 1.48
C TRP A 62 18.74 -1.51 0.65
N ASN A 63 18.89 -2.07 -0.55
CA ASN A 63 17.80 -2.32 -1.50
C ASN A 63 16.67 -3.23 -0.99
N THR A 64 16.94 -4.04 0.03
CA THR A 64 15.93 -4.89 0.67
C THR A 64 14.98 -4.12 1.57
N TYR A 65 15.34 -2.91 2.01
CA TYR A 65 14.52 -2.12 2.92
C TYR A 65 13.55 -1.21 2.17
N LEU A 66 12.38 -1.00 2.77
CA LEU A 66 11.32 -0.15 2.24
C LEU A 66 11.79 1.28 1.92
N PHE A 67 12.70 1.85 2.71
CA PHE A 67 13.21 3.19 2.45
C PHE A 67 13.91 3.29 1.08
N TYR A 68 14.78 2.34 0.75
CA TYR A 68 15.42 2.32 -0.57
C TYR A 68 14.38 2.24 -1.69
N LYS A 69 13.41 1.32 -1.54
CA LYS A 69 12.34 1.10 -2.52
C LYS A 69 11.49 2.35 -2.71
N LEU A 70 11.16 3.02 -1.60
CA LEU A 70 10.46 4.30 -1.60
C LEU A 70 11.25 5.36 -2.38
N ILE A 71 12.51 5.60 -2.01
CA ILE A 71 13.34 6.61 -2.67
C ILE A 71 13.47 6.32 -4.16
N LYS A 72 13.69 5.06 -4.55
CA LYS A 72 13.72 4.65 -5.96
C LYS A 72 12.39 4.92 -6.69
N ALA A 73 11.26 4.73 -6.01
CA ALA A 73 9.95 4.97 -6.59
C ALA A 73 9.66 6.47 -6.80
N ILE A 74 10.10 7.33 -5.89
CA ILE A 74 9.82 8.77 -5.95
C ILE A 74 10.87 9.59 -6.73
N LYS A 75 12.12 9.14 -6.69
CA LYS A 75 13.27 9.75 -7.36
C LYS A 75 13.71 8.72 -8.39
N ALA A 76 13.46 9.03 -9.66
CA ALA A 76 13.87 8.23 -10.81
C ALA A 76 15.41 8.06 -10.87
N GLU A 77 15.97 7.64 -12.00
CA GLU A 77 17.39 7.37 -12.13
C GLU A 77 18.31 8.51 -11.63
N GLY A 78 19.45 8.14 -11.04
CA GLY A 78 20.51 9.09 -10.67
C GLY A 78 20.56 9.53 -9.20
N PHE A 79 19.66 9.05 -8.32
CA PHE A 79 19.78 9.33 -6.89
C PHE A 79 20.94 8.56 -6.24
N ASN A 80 21.55 9.16 -5.21
CA ASN A 80 22.54 8.49 -4.37
C ASN A 80 21.90 8.15 -3.01
N ILE A 81 21.63 6.88 -2.78
CA ILE A 81 20.89 6.46 -1.58
C ILE A 81 21.59 6.83 -0.26
N PHE A 82 22.92 6.92 -0.21
CA PHE A 82 23.61 7.30 1.02
C PHE A 82 23.32 8.76 1.39
N ASN A 83 23.36 9.66 0.40
CA ASN A 83 22.99 11.06 0.61
C ASN A 83 21.53 11.18 1.06
N GLU A 84 20.63 10.40 0.45
CA GLU A 84 19.21 10.35 0.79
C GLU A 84 18.96 9.86 2.22
N CYS A 85 19.77 8.92 2.72
CA CYS A 85 19.69 8.48 4.11
C CYS A 85 20.14 9.57 5.10
N ASP A 86 21.26 10.23 4.79
CA ASP A 86 21.86 11.23 5.69
C ASP A 86 20.98 12.48 5.77
N ALA A 87 20.54 12.97 4.62
CA ALA A 87 19.75 14.19 4.45
C ALA A 87 18.23 13.95 4.38
N PHE A 88 17.74 12.78 4.80
CA PHE A 88 16.32 12.46 4.74
C PHE A 88 15.45 13.55 5.38
N ASP A 89 14.58 14.13 4.55
CA ASP A 89 13.52 15.09 4.91
C ASP A 89 12.16 14.49 4.54
N GLU A 90 11.27 14.39 5.52
CA GLU A 90 9.92 13.86 5.32
C GLU A 90 9.09 14.72 4.36
N ASN A 91 9.34 16.02 4.30
CA ASN A 91 8.59 16.92 3.42
C ASN A 91 8.82 16.62 1.92
N GLU A 92 9.94 15.97 1.57
CA GLU A 92 10.20 15.56 0.19
C GLU A 92 9.34 14.39 -0.27
N ILE A 93 8.84 13.58 0.68
CA ILE A 93 8.06 12.38 0.39
C ILE A 93 6.56 12.59 0.59
N ILE A 94 6.13 13.51 1.48
CA ILE A 94 4.71 13.80 1.68
C ILE A 94 4.07 14.31 0.38
N GLY A 95 2.89 13.78 0.06
CA GLY A 95 2.12 14.13 -1.13
C GLY A 95 2.55 13.38 -2.40
N LYS A 96 3.65 12.61 -2.37
CA LYS A 96 4.03 11.77 -3.52
C LYS A 96 3.07 10.59 -3.68
N GLU A 97 2.78 10.28 -4.94
CA GLU A 97 2.01 9.11 -5.33
C GLU A 97 2.95 7.95 -5.66
N VAL A 98 2.58 6.76 -5.19
CA VAL A 98 3.31 5.50 -5.41
C VAL A 98 2.32 4.34 -5.46
N VAL A 99 2.79 3.17 -5.88
CA VAL A 99 2.06 1.92 -5.72
C VAL A 99 2.75 1.08 -4.65
N ILE A 100 2.01 0.65 -3.64
CA ILE A 100 2.50 -0.26 -2.60
C ILE A 100 2.03 -1.69 -2.88
N GLU A 101 2.89 -2.66 -2.60
CA GLU A 101 2.54 -4.09 -2.61
C GLU A 101 2.27 -4.57 -1.18
N LEU A 102 1.07 -5.08 -0.95
CA LEU A 102 0.66 -5.66 0.33
C LEU A 102 0.68 -7.18 0.23
N GLU A 103 1.42 -7.84 1.11
CA GLU A 103 1.46 -9.29 1.19
C GLU A 103 1.30 -9.78 2.62
N ASN A 104 0.78 -10.99 2.76
CA ASN A 104 0.76 -11.71 4.02
C ASN A 104 2.14 -12.31 4.28
N GLU A 105 2.77 -11.90 5.38
CA GLU A 105 3.95 -12.57 5.90
C GLU A 105 3.56 -13.49 7.05
N VAL A 106 3.89 -14.77 6.94
CA VAL A 106 3.77 -15.73 8.05
C VAL A 106 5.04 -15.66 8.89
N LYS A 107 4.89 -15.35 10.17
CA LYS A 107 5.96 -15.43 11.18
C LYS A 107 5.49 -16.32 12.33
N ASP A 108 6.42 -16.68 13.21
CA ASP A 108 6.14 -17.56 14.36
C ASP A 108 4.95 -17.11 15.23
N SER A 109 4.61 -15.81 15.19
CA SER A 109 3.51 -15.21 15.94
C SER A 109 2.20 -15.04 15.16
N GLY A 110 2.10 -15.53 13.92
CA GLY A 110 0.90 -15.43 13.07
C GLY A 110 1.15 -14.86 11.68
N GLU A 111 0.06 -14.69 10.93
CA GLU A 111 0.04 -14.10 9.59
C GLU A 111 -0.26 -12.61 9.68
N TYR A 112 0.55 -11.78 9.03
CA TYR A 112 0.45 -10.32 9.11
C TYR A 112 0.64 -9.67 7.76
N ILE A 113 -0.24 -8.74 7.41
CA ILE A 113 -0.06 -7.91 6.22
C ILE A 113 1.09 -6.93 6.45
N ASN A 114 1.98 -6.83 5.47
CA ASN A 114 3.05 -5.85 5.42
C ASN A 114 3.09 -5.20 4.04
N VAL A 115 3.60 -3.98 3.98
CA VAL A 115 4.11 -3.45 2.71
C VAL A 115 5.43 -4.15 2.42
N THR A 116 5.49 -4.93 1.35
CA THR A 116 6.70 -5.67 0.96
C THR A 116 7.45 -4.96 -0.16
N ASN A 117 6.76 -4.16 -0.97
CA ASN A 117 7.36 -3.41 -2.07
C ASN A 117 6.71 -2.04 -2.31
N ILE A 118 7.44 -1.17 -3.01
CA ILE A 118 7.00 0.16 -3.42
C ILE A 118 7.50 0.39 -4.84
N TYR A 119 6.59 0.74 -5.73
CA TYR A 119 6.84 1.02 -7.14
C TYR A 119 6.51 2.49 -7.43
N ASN A 120 7.15 3.04 -8.46
CA ASN A 120 6.63 4.26 -9.06
C ASN A 120 5.25 3.97 -9.71
N VAL A 121 4.50 5.02 -10.01
CA VAL A 121 3.12 4.88 -10.52
C VAL A 121 3.08 4.13 -11.86
N GLU A 122 3.98 4.44 -12.78
CA GLU A 122 4.01 3.83 -14.12
C GLU A 122 4.29 2.32 -14.06
N GLU A 123 5.31 1.91 -13.29
CA GLU A 123 5.63 0.49 -13.05
C GLU A 123 4.48 -0.23 -12.33
N GLY A 124 3.90 0.42 -11.32
CA GLY A 124 2.83 -0.15 -10.52
C GLY A 124 1.54 -0.37 -11.31
N GLU A 125 1.17 0.55 -12.21
CA GLU A 125 0.00 0.41 -13.07
C GLU A 125 0.12 -0.78 -14.04
N ILE A 126 1.34 -1.05 -14.55
CA ILE A 126 1.62 -2.24 -15.37
C ILE A 126 1.41 -3.52 -14.57
N ILE A 127 1.89 -3.56 -13.32
CA ILE A 127 1.74 -4.72 -12.43
C ILE A 127 0.26 -4.96 -12.09
N ILE A 128 -0.47 -3.91 -11.70
CA ILE A 128 -1.91 -4.00 -11.39
C ILE A 128 -2.70 -4.53 -12.60
N ALA A 129 -2.42 -4.02 -13.81
CA ALA A 129 -3.10 -4.48 -15.01
C ALA A 129 -2.81 -5.97 -15.31
N TYR A 130 -1.59 -6.42 -15.09
CA TYR A 130 -1.22 -7.82 -15.23
C TYR A 130 -1.95 -8.72 -14.21
N ASP A 131 -1.97 -8.33 -12.94
CA ASP A 131 -2.62 -9.08 -11.86
C ASP A 131 -4.14 -9.18 -12.08
N ASN A 132 -4.78 -8.08 -12.49
CA ASN A 132 -6.20 -8.08 -12.82
C ASN A 132 -6.52 -9.05 -13.97
N LYS A 133 -5.70 -9.06 -15.03
CA LYS A 133 -5.84 -10.01 -16.13
C LYS A 133 -5.68 -11.46 -15.70
N LEU A 134 -4.81 -11.75 -14.72
CA LEU A 134 -4.69 -13.09 -14.15
C LEU A 134 -5.92 -13.47 -13.32
N LYS A 135 -6.43 -12.55 -12.49
CA LYS A 135 -7.65 -12.76 -11.70
C LYS A 135 -8.86 -13.04 -12.59
N GLU A 136 -9.06 -12.25 -13.64
CA GLU A 136 -10.14 -12.45 -14.63
C GLU A 136 -10.09 -13.82 -15.30
N LYS A 137 -8.89 -14.27 -15.71
CA LYS A 137 -8.71 -15.62 -16.29
C LYS A 137 -9.08 -16.71 -15.29
N LYS A 138 -8.59 -16.61 -14.06
CA LYS A 138 -8.89 -17.55 -12.97
C LYS A 138 -10.40 -17.63 -12.71
N TYR A 139 -11.08 -16.50 -12.66
CA TYR A 139 -12.53 -16.44 -12.48
C TYR A 139 -13.29 -17.04 -13.67
N SER A 140 -12.88 -16.74 -14.90
CA SER A 140 -13.48 -17.35 -16.10
C SER A 140 -13.33 -18.88 -16.12
N GLU A 141 -12.20 -19.41 -15.65
CA GLU A 141 -11.99 -20.85 -15.51
C GLU A 141 -12.85 -21.48 -14.41
N MET A 142 -12.97 -20.82 -13.24
CA MET A 142 -13.85 -21.26 -12.16
C MET A 142 -15.32 -21.31 -12.59
N GLU A 143 -15.79 -20.30 -13.34
CA GLU A 143 -17.14 -20.26 -13.92
C GLU A 143 -17.39 -21.46 -14.85
N LYS A 144 -16.45 -21.77 -15.74
CA LYS A 144 -16.55 -22.93 -16.65
C LYS A 144 -16.60 -24.25 -15.89
N ASN A 145 -15.87 -24.34 -14.77
CA ASN A 145 -15.78 -25.55 -13.96
C ASN A 145 -16.88 -25.64 -12.88
N LYS A 146 -17.76 -24.63 -12.76
CA LYS A 146 -18.78 -24.50 -11.70
C LYS A 146 -18.18 -24.53 -10.28
N GLU A 147 -16.99 -24.00 -10.12
CA GLU A 147 -16.31 -23.87 -8.83
C GLU A 147 -16.68 -22.53 -8.19
N MET A 148 -17.14 -22.53 -6.94
CA MET A 148 -17.38 -21.29 -6.18
C MET A 148 -16.35 -21.15 -5.08
N SER A 149 -15.51 -20.11 -5.18
CA SER A 149 -14.64 -19.67 -4.09
C SER A 149 -15.22 -18.43 -3.41
N MET A 150 -14.93 -18.23 -2.12
CA MET A 150 -15.34 -17.02 -1.39
C MET A 150 -14.74 -15.74 -2.00
N GLU A 151 -13.54 -15.85 -2.59
CA GLU A 151 -12.86 -14.78 -3.32
C GLU A 151 -13.69 -14.36 -4.55
N TYR A 152 -14.11 -15.34 -5.36
CA TYR A 152 -14.96 -15.12 -6.54
C TYR A 152 -16.32 -14.50 -6.16
N ILE A 153 -16.98 -15.01 -5.11
CA ILE A 153 -18.27 -14.47 -4.64
C ILE A 153 -18.13 -13.00 -4.20
N ARG A 154 -17.08 -12.65 -3.46
CA ARG A 154 -16.82 -11.27 -3.01
C ARG A 154 -16.54 -10.33 -4.19
N SER A 155 -15.74 -10.78 -5.17
CA SER A 155 -15.46 -10.02 -6.39
C SER A 155 -16.74 -9.67 -7.13
N LYS A 156 -17.65 -10.65 -7.31
CA LYS A 156 -18.94 -10.43 -7.99
C LYS A 156 -19.91 -9.57 -7.19
N ALA A 157 -19.91 -9.64 -5.86
CA ALA A 157 -20.71 -8.75 -5.04
C ALA A 157 -20.29 -7.28 -5.18
N ASN A 158 -18.99 -7.01 -5.32
CA ASN A 158 -18.46 -5.66 -5.52
C ASN A 158 -18.70 -5.11 -6.94
N GLU A 159 -18.81 -5.96 -7.97
CA GLU A 159 -19.21 -5.55 -9.33
C GLU A 159 -20.69 -5.11 -9.40
N VAL A 160 -21.56 -5.63 -8.51
CA VAL A 160 -23.02 -5.41 -8.53
C VAL A 160 -23.44 -4.15 -7.75
N ILE A 161 -22.54 -3.53 -6.99
CA ILE A 161 -22.79 -2.25 -6.34
C ILE A 161 -22.19 -1.15 -7.23
N PRO A 162 -22.99 -0.40 -8.03
CA PRO A 162 -22.48 0.84 -8.58
C PRO A 162 -22.06 1.71 -7.40
N GLN A 163 -20.92 2.38 -7.51
CA GLN A 163 -20.67 3.58 -6.72
C GLN A 163 -21.83 4.54 -6.99
N GLN A 164 -22.88 4.46 -6.16
CA GLN A 164 -23.85 5.53 -6.09
C GLN A 164 -23.07 6.72 -5.53
N GLU A 165 -22.64 7.60 -6.42
CA GLU A 165 -22.39 8.98 -6.06
C GLU A 165 -23.60 9.43 -5.26
N ILE A 166 -23.40 9.64 -3.96
CA ILE A 166 -24.37 10.37 -3.14
C ILE A 166 -24.37 11.78 -3.70
N THR A 167 -25.25 12.01 -4.67
CA THR A 167 -25.52 13.33 -5.21
C THR A 167 -26.70 13.92 -4.46
N SER A 168 -26.46 15.13 -3.97
CA SER A 168 -27.39 16.14 -3.44
C SER A 168 -27.77 16.07 -1.95
N GLU A 169 -27.43 17.15 -1.25
CA GLU A 169 -27.94 17.60 0.06
C GLU A 169 -29.44 18.01 0.02
N GLU A 170 -30.18 17.74 -1.05
CA GLU A 170 -31.53 18.28 -1.25
C GLU A 170 -32.66 17.46 -0.59
N ASP A 171 -32.40 16.20 -0.18
CA ASP A 171 -33.43 15.34 0.43
C ASP A 171 -33.46 15.35 1.98
N LEU A 172 -32.63 16.17 2.65
CA LEU A 172 -32.61 16.28 4.11
C LEU A 172 -33.46 17.43 4.68
N MET A 173 -34.18 18.20 3.85
CA MET A 173 -34.86 19.42 4.30
C MET A 173 -36.33 19.58 3.91
N ASN A 174 -37.07 18.53 3.52
CA ASN A 174 -38.53 18.64 3.38
C ASN A 174 -39.29 17.36 3.75
N PHE A 175 -39.93 17.41 4.93
CA PHE A 175 -41.06 16.61 5.43
C PHE A 175 -40.89 15.11 5.71
#